data_AF-A0A0L0TDY8-F1
#
_entry.id   AF-A0A0L0TDY8-F1
#
_cell.length_a   1.000
_cell.length_b   1.000
_cell.length_c   1.000
_cell.angle_alpha   90.00
_cell.angle_beta   90.00
_cell.angle_gamma   90.00
#
_symmetry.space_group_name_H-M   'P 1'
#
loop_
_entity.id
_entity.type
_entity.pdbx_description
1 polymer ?
#
loop_
_entity_poly.entity_id
_entity_poly.type
_entity_poly.pdbx_seq_one_letter_code
_entity_poly.pdbx_strand_id
1 'polypeptide(L)'
;MSMIRNLSTLGLRASALAVRPAPLGRASTRAQSTVAKTQSAIPAGPAGGQMAALAQSNSGEYVLSTVDDVINWIREGSLWPMTFGLACCAVEMMHMAASRYDQDRIGIVFRASPRQADVMIVAGTLTNKMAPALRKVYDQMPEPRWVISMGSCANGGGYYHYSYAVVRGCDRIVPVDIYVPGCPPTAEALMYGVLQLQKKIARERTTRIWFRK
;
A
#
# COMPACT_ATOMS: atom_id res chain seq x y z
N MET A 1 -15.30 13.86 88.20
CA MET A 1 -15.96 12.73 87.51
C MET A 1 -15.56 12.82 86.04
N SER A 2 -14.56 12.04 85.61
CA SER A 2 -14.72 10.74 84.91
C SER A 2 -15.29 10.91 83.50
N MET A 3 -14.77 10.37 82.39
CA MET A 3 -13.54 9.67 82.01
C MET A 3 -13.63 9.52 80.46
N ILE A 4 -12.58 9.91 79.73
CA ILE A 4 -11.81 9.12 78.74
C ILE A 4 -12.51 8.45 77.51
N ARG A 5 -11.82 8.59 76.36
CA ARG A 5 -11.69 7.73 75.13
C ARG A 5 -12.50 8.23 73.93
N ASN A 6 -12.04 8.26 72.68
CA ASN A 6 -10.76 8.01 71.99
C ASN A 6 -11.01 8.49 70.53
N LEU A 7 -10.19 9.39 69.99
CA LEU A 7 -9.16 9.14 68.96
C LEU A 7 -9.63 8.61 67.58
N SER A 8 -9.34 9.45 66.57
CA SER A 8 -8.70 9.14 65.28
C SER A 8 -9.43 8.36 64.17
N THR A 9 -9.90 9.11 63.17
CA THR A 9 -9.47 9.11 61.75
C THR A 9 -9.17 7.81 60.97
N LEU A 10 -9.79 7.75 59.78
CA LEU A 10 -9.33 7.24 58.47
C LEU A 10 -9.26 5.72 58.21
N GLY A 11 -9.89 5.29 57.09
CA GLY A 11 -9.29 4.31 56.18
C GLY A 11 -10.15 3.13 55.69
N LEU A 12 -10.56 3.21 54.42
CA LEU A 12 -10.57 2.16 53.37
C LEU A 12 -11.05 0.70 53.64
N ARG A 13 -11.92 0.23 52.70
CA ARG A 13 -12.09 -1.11 52.04
C ARG A 13 -13.54 -1.59 52.10
N ALA A 14 -14.26 -1.69 50.99
CA ALA A 14 -14.26 -2.72 49.92
C ALA A 14 -15.19 -3.92 50.21
N SER A 15 -16.03 -4.22 49.20
CA SER A 15 -16.63 -5.52 48.84
C SER A 15 -17.90 -6.00 49.56
N ALA A 16 -18.99 -6.20 48.79
CA ALA A 16 -19.73 -7.48 48.69
C ALA A 16 -20.98 -7.35 47.80
N LEU A 17 -20.99 -7.97 46.62
CA LEU A 17 -22.16 -8.72 46.16
C LEU A 17 -21.69 -9.93 45.33
N ALA A 18 -22.17 -11.09 45.76
CA ALA A 18 -21.67 -12.40 45.39
C ALA A 18 -22.33 -12.95 44.12
N VAL A 19 -21.52 -13.54 43.24
CA VAL A 19 -21.96 -14.44 42.17
C VAL A 19 -21.49 -15.85 42.53
N ARG A 20 -22.41 -16.82 42.53
CA ARG A 20 -22.17 -18.24 42.85
C ARG A 20 -21.38 -18.94 41.71
N PRO A 21 -20.53 -19.95 42.01
CA PRO A 21 -19.80 -20.71 41.00
C PRO A 21 -20.56 -21.96 40.54
N ALA A 22 -20.32 -22.40 39.30
CA ALA A 22 -20.66 -23.73 38.78
C ALA A 22 -19.37 -24.57 38.63
N PRO A 23 -19.42 -25.91 38.81
CA PRO A 23 -18.25 -26.71 39.16
C PRO A 23 -17.42 -27.20 37.97
N LEU A 24 -16.13 -27.35 38.25
CA LEU A 24 -15.10 -27.98 37.45
C LEU A 24 -15.29 -29.51 37.39
N GLY A 25 -15.34 -30.06 36.17
CA GLY A 25 -15.15 -31.48 35.87
C GLY A 25 -13.87 -31.68 35.04
N ARG A 26 -13.03 -32.62 35.46
CA ARG A 26 -11.62 -32.84 35.06
C ARG A 26 -11.47 -34.16 34.31
N ALA A 27 -10.81 -34.15 33.14
CA ALA A 27 -10.02 -35.24 32.53
C ALA A 27 -9.49 -34.74 31.16
N SER A 28 -8.26 -34.22 31.01
CA SER A 28 -6.99 -34.94 30.80
C SER A 28 -7.05 -36.14 29.84
N THR A 29 -6.65 -35.94 28.57
CA THR A 29 -5.65 -36.78 27.88
C THR A 29 -5.13 -36.08 26.60
N ARG A 30 -3.80 -35.84 26.59
CA ARG A 30 -2.86 -35.95 25.46
C ARG A 30 -3.28 -35.49 24.04
N ALA A 31 -2.80 -34.31 23.64
CA ALA A 31 -2.41 -33.99 22.25
C ALA A 31 -1.36 -32.86 22.28
N GLN A 32 -0.07 -33.18 22.36
CA GLN A 32 0.87 -33.05 21.25
C GLN A 32 0.86 -31.68 20.54
N SER A 33 1.91 -30.94 20.84
CA SER A 33 2.56 -29.91 20.03
C SER A 33 2.34 -30.05 18.53
N THR A 34 1.65 -29.09 17.94
CA THR A 34 1.92 -28.66 16.56
C THR A 34 2.09 -27.16 16.55
N VAL A 35 3.36 -26.76 16.58
CA VAL A 35 3.82 -25.46 16.13
C VAL A 35 3.27 -25.27 14.72
N ALA A 36 2.24 -24.45 14.56
CA ALA A 36 1.71 -24.05 13.27
C ALA A 36 2.75 -23.14 12.59
N LYS A 37 3.72 -23.80 11.98
CA LYS A 37 4.70 -23.22 11.07
C LYS A 37 3.92 -22.73 9.85
N THR A 38 3.41 -21.51 9.90
CA THR A 38 2.99 -20.81 8.69
C THR A 38 4.27 -20.45 7.94
N GLN A 39 4.75 -21.41 7.15
CA GLN A 39 5.79 -21.20 6.18
C GLN A 39 5.25 -20.21 5.15
N SER A 40 5.75 -18.98 5.19
CA SER A 40 5.73 -18.07 4.05
C SER A 40 6.50 -18.74 2.91
N ALA A 41 5.79 -19.52 2.12
CA ALA A 41 6.27 -20.00 0.84
C ALA A 41 6.47 -18.77 -0.06
N ILE A 42 7.73 -18.35 -0.17
CA ILE A 42 8.21 -17.59 -1.33
C ILE A 42 7.88 -18.46 -2.54
N PRO A 43 7.03 -18.03 -3.49
CA PRO A 43 6.98 -18.73 -4.75
C PRO A 43 8.32 -18.48 -5.41
N ALA A 44 9.15 -19.53 -5.43
CA ALA A 44 10.27 -19.66 -6.34
C ALA A 44 9.78 -19.20 -7.72
N GLY A 45 10.37 -18.12 -8.24
CA GLY A 45 10.03 -17.63 -9.57
C GLY A 45 10.26 -18.77 -10.56
N PRO A 46 9.24 -19.21 -11.30
CA PRO A 46 9.49 -19.91 -12.53
C PRO A 46 9.86 -18.86 -13.56
N ALA A 47 11.04 -19.04 -14.15
CA ALA A 47 11.35 -18.52 -15.47
C ALA A 47 10.14 -18.69 -16.41
N GLY A 48 9.89 -17.69 -17.26
CA GLY A 48 9.16 -17.84 -18.52
C GLY A 48 7.81 -18.55 -18.48
N GLY A 49 6.73 -17.81 -18.71
CA GLY A 49 5.52 -18.39 -19.28
C GLY A 49 4.44 -18.76 -18.28
N GLN A 50 3.59 -17.79 -17.97
CA GLN A 50 2.16 -18.06 -17.94
C GLN A 50 1.50 -17.13 -18.94
N MET A 51 1.68 -17.47 -20.22
CA MET A 51 0.73 -17.12 -21.25
C MET A 51 -0.62 -17.70 -20.81
N ALA A 52 -1.48 -16.86 -20.24
CA ALA A 52 -2.90 -17.17 -20.18
C ALA A 52 -3.34 -17.35 -21.64
N ALA A 53 -3.43 -18.62 -22.04
CA ALA A 53 -3.74 -19.09 -23.37
C ALA A 53 -5.13 -18.60 -23.78
N LEU A 54 -5.16 -17.42 -24.40
CA LEU A 54 -6.15 -17.13 -25.44
C LEU A 54 -5.59 -17.79 -26.69
N ALA A 55 -6.31 -18.76 -27.24
CA ALA A 55 -5.92 -19.57 -28.38
C ALA A 55 -5.37 -18.70 -29.53
N GLN A 56 -4.04 -18.62 -29.64
CA GLN A 56 -3.35 -18.00 -30.78
C GLN A 56 -3.53 -18.91 -31.98
N SER A 57 -4.46 -18.55 -32.86
CA SER A 57 -4.72 -19.26 -34.10
C SER A 57 -4.05 -18.62 -35.31
N ASN A 58 -3.54 -17.39 -35.16
CA ASN A 58 -3.11 -16.57 -36.30
C ASN A 58 -1.72 -15.95 -36.07
N SER A 59 -0.83 -16.02 -37.08
CA SER A 59 0.56 -15.54 -36.98
C SER A 59 0.65 -14.05 -36.64
N GLY A 60 -0.33 -13.25 -37.05
CA GLY A 60 -0.42 -11.82 -36.70
C GLY A 60 -0.62 -11.56 -35.21
N GLU A 61 -1.41 -12.38 -34.52
CA GLU A 61 -1.64 -12.24 -33.07
C GLU A 61 -0.38 -12.60 -32.27
N TYR A 62 0.43 -13.52 -32.78
CA TYR A 62 1.71 -13.87 -32.17
C TYR A 62 2.72 -12.72 -32.28
N VAL A 63 2.86 -12.09 -33.45
CA VAL A 63 3.74 -10.92 -33.62
C VAL A 63 3.28 -9.73 -32.78
N LEU A 64 1.98 -9.47 -32.71
CA LEU A 64 1.45 -8.42 -31.83
C LEU A 64 1.71 -8.75 -30.36
N SER A 65 1.72 -10.04 -29.99
CA SER A 65 2.04 -10.43 -28.63
C SER A 65 3.47 -10.13 -28.23
N THR A 66 4.44 -10.43 -29.10
CA THR A 66 5.85 -10.13 -28.83
C THR A 66 6.12 -8.62 -28.81
N VAL A 67 5.43 -7.85 -29.65
CA VAL A 67 5.52 -6.38 -29.63
C VAL A 67 4.97 -5.80 -28.33
N ASP A 68 3.80 -6.25 -27.86
CA ASP A 68 3.25 -5.84 -26.55
C ASP A 68 4.24 -6.16 -25.42
N ASP A 69 4.81 -7.37 -25.42
CA ASP A 69 5.72 -7.81 -24.37
C ASP A 69 6.99 -6.95 -24.32
N VAL A 70 7.56 -6.58 -25.48
CA VAL A 70 8.72 -5.68 -25.56
C VAL A 70 8.38 -4.26 -25.09
N ILE A 71 7.23 -3.71 -25.50
CA ILE A 71 6.81 -2.36 -25.08
C ILE A 71 6.59 -2.31 -23.56
N ASN A 72 5.94 -3.33 -23.00
CA ASN A 72 5.69 -3.41 -21.57
C ASN A 72 6.98 -3.59 -20.77
N TRP A 73 7.93 -4.38 -21.28
CA TRP A 73 9.25 -4.53 -20.67
C TRP A 73 10.02 -3.21 -20.61
N ILE A 74 9.96 -2.40 -21.67
CA ILE A 74 10.56 -1.06 -21.69
C ILE A 74 9.90 -0.16 -20.64
N ARG A 75 8.55 -0.14 -20.58
CA ARG A 75 7.79 0.70 -19.64
C ARG A 75 8.04 0.32 -18.18
N GLU A 76 8.07 -0.98 -17.85
CA GLU A 76 8.31 -1.42 -16.46
C GLU A 76 9.76 -1.21 -16.02
N GLY A 77 10.71 -1.27 -16.96
CA GLY A 77 12.14 -1.09 -16.72
C GLY A 77 12.59 0.37 -16.59
N SER A 78 11.76 1.34 -16.97
CA SER A 78 12.07 2.78 -16.88
C SER A 78 10.90 3.58 -16.29
N LEU A 79 10.50 3.26 -15.06
CA LEU A 79 9.44 4.01 -14.39
C LEU A 79 10.01 5.28 -13.76
N TRP A 80 9.58 6.45 -14.25
CA TRP A 80 10.01 7.73 -13.66
C TRP A 80 8.90 8.33 -12.79
N PRO A 81 8.92 8.06 -11.47
CA PRO A 81 7.94 8.64 -10.59
C PRO A 81 8.23 10.12 -10.31
N MET A 82 7.16 10.90 -10.36
CA MET A 82 7.10 12.17 -9.67
C MET A 82 6.49 11.98 -8.28
N THR A 83 7.13 12.61 -7.31
CA THR A 83 6.83 12.41 -5.90
C THR A 83 6.05 13.58 -5.34
N PHE A 84 4.83 13.32 -4.91
CA PHE A 84 4.04 14.27 -4.13
C PHE A 84 4.28 14.02 -2.65
N GLY A 85 5.41 14.50 -2.14
CA GLY A 85 5.77 14.43 -0.73
C GLY A 85 4.99 15.45 0.11
N LEU A 86 3.80 15.07 0.59
CA LEU A 86 2.90 15.98 1.33
C LEU A 86 3.04 15.90 2.85
N ALA A 87 3.45 14.75 3.39
CA ALA A 87 3.51 14.51 4.84
C ALA A 87 4.57 13.44 5.20
N CYS A 88 4.38 12.74 6.32
CA CYS A 88 5.32 11.74 6.84
C CYS A 88 5.63 10.58 5.88
N CYS A 89 4.73 10.23 4.95
CA CYS A 89 5.00 9.21 3.93
C CYS A 89 6.13 9.64 2.97
N ALA A 90 6.38 10.94 2.81
CA ALA A 90 7.50 11.44 2.02
C ALA A 90 8.84 11.02 2.59
N VAL A 91 8.97 10.94 3.92
CA VAL A 91 10.21 10.51 4.59
C VAL A 91 10.49 9.05 4.28
N GLU A 92 9.48 8.19 4.35
CA GLU A 92 9.69 6.79 3.99
C GLU A 92 9.96 6.61 2.49
N MET A 93 9.39 7.46 1.65
CA MET A 93 9.75 7.47 0.23
C MET A 93 11.22 7.86 0.01
N MET A 94 11.76 8.80 0.80
CA MET A 94 13.19 9.09 0.80
C MET A 94 14.01 7.90 1.30
N HIS A 95 13.51 7.14 2.28
CA HIS A 95 14.14 5.88 2.70
C HIS A 95 14.13 4.81 1.61
N MET A 96 13.09 4.74 0.78
CA MET A 96 13.06 3.85 -0.40
C MET A 96 14.15 4.23 -1.42
N ALA A 97 14.46 5.52 -1.55
CA ALA A 97 15.56 6.01 -2.37
C ALA A 97 16.93 6.02 -1.67
N ALA A 98 16.98 5.70 -0.38
CA ALA A 98 18.24 5.59 0.33
C ALA A 98 18.97 4.29 -0.07
N SER A 99 20.28 4.27 0.16
CA SER A 99 21.19 3.19 -0.26
C SER A 99 20.82 1.78 0.20
N ARG A 100 20.00 1.65 1.25
CA ARG A 100 19.54 0.34 1.73
C ARG A 100 18.59 -0.36 0.75
N TYR A 101 17.65 0.39 0.17
CA TYR A 101 16.62 -0.16 -0.70
C TYR A 101 16.85 0.19 -2.17
N ASP A 102 17.51 1.33 -2.43
CA ASP A 102 18.00 1.79 -3.73
C ASP A 102 17.05 1.48 -4.90
N GLN A 103 16.00 2.29 -5.03
CA GLN A 103 15.06 2.17 -6.14
C GLN A 103 15.72 2.38 -7.53
N ASP A 104 16.88 3.04 -7.61
CA ASP A 104 17.55 3.31 -8.89
C ASP A 104 18.00 2.01 -9.57
N ARG A 105 18.32 0.98 -8.77
CA ARG A 105 18.65 -0.37 -9.24
C ARG A 105 17.55 -1.00 -10.10
N ILE A 106 16.28 -0.65 -9.87
CA ILE A 106 15.13 -1.16 -10.64
C ILE A 106 14.64 -0.16 -11.70
N GLY A 107 15.47 0.81 -12.07
CA GLY A 107 15.18 1.78 -13.12
C GLY A 107 14.25 2.92 -12.69
N ILE A 108 14.11 3.15 -11.38
CA ILE A 108 13.24 4.17 -10.82
C ILE A 108 14.03 5.42 -10.48
N VAL A 109 13.79 6.48 -11.25
CA VAL A 109 14.44 7.78 -11.04
C VAL A 109 13.39 8.82 -10.67
N PHE A 110 13.60 9.51 -9.54
CA PHE A 110 12.71 10.60 -9.17
C PHE A 110 12.88 11.80 -10.08
N ARG A 111 11.76 12.24 -10.67
CA ARG A 111 11.73 13.44 -11.51
C ARG A 111 10.87 14.52 -10.86
N ALA A 112 11.44 15.73 -10.78
CA ALA A 112 10.74 16.89 -10.23
C ALA A 112 9.66 17.43 -11.17
N SER A 113 9.84 17.29 -12.49
CA SER A 113 8.93 17.82 -13.49
C SER A 113 7.83 16.81 -13.86
N PRO A 114 6.53 17.15 -13.75
CA PRO A 114 5.44 16.27 -14.18
C PRO A 114 5.45 15.89 -15.65
N ARG A 115 5.96 16.79 -16.50
CA ARG A 115 5.91 16.65 -17.96
C ARG A 115 6.77 15.50 -18.50
N GLN A 116 7.66 14.96 -17.65
CA GLN A 116 8.57 13.86 -17.98
C GLN A 116 8.31 12.65 -17.09
N ALA A 117 7.30 12.68 -16.23
CA ALA A 117 7.05 11.61 -15.25
C ALA A 117 5.90 10.72 -15.72
N ASP A 118 6.07 9.41 -15.54
CA ASP A 118 5.07 8.40 -15.92
C ASP A 118 4.24 7.96 -14.72
N VAL A 119 4.80 8.02 -13.51
CA VAL A 119 4.12 7.59 -12.28
C VAL A 119 3.97 8.78 -11.34
N MET A 120 2.79 8.98 -10.76
CA MET A 120 2.58 9.95 -9.69
C MET A 120 2.42 9.23 -8.36
N ILE A 121 3.35 9.42 -7.43
CA ILE A 121 3.25 8.85 -6.08
C ILE A 121 2.69 9.92 -5.13
N VAL A 122 1.45 9.74 -4.69
CA VAL A 122 0.80 10.62 -3.72
C VAL A 122 1.14 10.14 -2.31
N ALA A 123 2.12 10.79 -1.68
CA ALA A 123 2.65 10.37 -0.38
C ALA A 123 2.32 11.36 0.73
N GLY A 124 1.20 11.10 1.38
CA GLY A 124 0.77 11.82 2.56
C GLY A 124 -0.68 12.27 2.51
N THR A 125 -1.01 13.20 3.39
CA THR A 125 -2.38 13.72 3.51
C THR A 125 -2.68 14.72 2.40
N LEU A 126 -3.82 14.53 1.72
CA LEU A 126 -4.30 15.46 0.72
C LEU A 126 -5.25 16.47 1.36
N THR A 127 -4.84 17.73 1.47
CA THR A 127 -5.70 18.79 1.99
C THR A 127 -6.63 19.34 0.90
N ASN A 128 -7.78 19.88 1.29
CA ASN A 128 -8.75 20.50 0.38
C ASN A 128 -8.11 21.63 -0.45
N LYS A 129 -7.17 22.38 0.16
CA LYS A 129 -6.44 23.46 -0.52
C LYS A 129 -5.43 22.93 -1.55
N MET A 130 -4.86 21.74 -1.34
CA MET A 130 -3.89 21.13 -2.24
C MET A 130 -4.54 20.32 -3.37
N ALA A 131 -5.79 19.88 -3.20
CA ALA A 131 -6.53 19.13 -4.20
C ALA A 131 -6.50 19.71 -5.64
N PRO A 132 -6.75 21.03 -5.88
CA PRO A 132 -6.67 21.58 -7.23
C PRO A 132 -5.24 21.57 -7.81
N ALA A 133 -4.22 21.74 -6.96
CA ALA A 133 -2.83 21.69 -7.40
C ALA A 133 -2.43 20.27 -7.82
N LEU A 134 -2.85 19.25 -7.05
CA LEU A 134 -2.66 17.85 -7.42
C LEU A 134 -3.30 17.55 -8.79
N ARG A 135 -4.56 17.98 -8.98
CA ARG A 135 -5.27 17.74 -10.24
C ARG A 135 -4.55 18.39 -11.42
N LYS A 136 -4.15 19.66 -11.28
CA LYS A 136 -3.42 20.39 -12.32
C LYS A 136 -2.13 19.69 -12.72
N VAL A 137 -1.42 19.10 -11.76
CA VAL A 137 -0.18 18.41 -12.05
C VAL A 137 -0.42 17.06 -12.73
N TYR A 138 -1.42 16.31 -12.27
CA TYR A 138 -1.85 15.07 -12.93
C TYR A 138 -2.26 15.32 -14.40
N ASP A 139 -2.98 16.41 -14.67
CA ASP A 139 -3.40 16.79 -16.02
C ASP A 139 -2.22 17.24 -16.91
N GLN A 140 -1.06 17.56 -16.33
CA GLN A 140 0.15 17.93 -17.08
C GLN A 140 1.04 16.74 -17.42
N MET A 141 0.76 15.55 -16.89
CA MET A 141 1.53 14.34 -17.18
C MET A 141 1.16 13.78 -18.56
N PRO A 142 2.14 13.29 -19.34
CA PRO A 142 1.86 12.61 -20.60
C PRO A 142 1.08 11.30 -20.37
N GLU A 143 0.39 10.83 -21.40
CA GLU A 143 -0.14 9.46 -21.47
C GLU A 143 1.01 8.55 -21.97
N PRO A 144 1.32 7.38 -21.37
CA PRO A 144 0.69 6.65 -20.27
C PRO A 144 1.10 7.14 -18.87
N ARG A 145 0.12 7.31 -17.98
CA ARG A 145 0.36 7.73 -16.59
C ARG A 145 -0.29 6.78 -15.60
N TRP A 146 0.40 6.53 -14.49
CA TRP A 146 -0.11 5.73 -13.38
C TRP A 146 -0.04 6.48 -12.06
N VAL A 147 -0.91 6.14 -11.12
CA VAL A 147 -0.96 6.78 -9.79
C VAL A 147 -0.83 5.74 -8.69
N ILE A 148 0.16 5.94 -7.83
CA ILE A 148 0.33 5.16 -6.60
C ILE A 148 -0.11 6.02 -5.43
N SER A 149 -1.12 5.55 -4.69
CA SER A 149 -1.53 6.16 -3.44
C SER A 149 -0.73 5.55 -2.29
N MET A 150 0.10 6.36 -1.63
CA MET A 150 0.98 5.92 -0.56
C MET A 150 0.46 6.38 0.81
N GLY A 151 0.08 5.41 1.63
CA GLY A 151 -0.31 5.61 3.01
C GLY A 151 -1.80 5.82 3.22
N SER A 152 -2.24 5.61 4.46
CA SER A 152 -3.65 5.62 4.86
C SER A 152 -4.37 6.93 4.53
N CYS A 153 -3.65 8.06 4.66
CA CYS A 153 -4.19 9.39 4.39
C CYS A 153 -4.50 9.59 2.89
N ALA A 154 -3.62 9.14 2.01
CA ALA A 154 -3.83 9.20 0.57
C ALA A 154 -4.88 8.18 0.10
N ASN A 155 -4.95 6.99 0.70
CA ASN A 155 -5.87 5.94 0.28
C ASN A 155 -7.33 6.31 0.58
N GLY A 156 -7.61 6.85 1.78
CA GLY A 156 -8.99 7.08 2.23
C GLY A 156 -9.14 8.17 3.28
N GLY A 157 -8.21 9.10 3.39
CA GLY A 157 -8.20 10.14 4.44
C GLY A 157 -7.52 9.70 5.74
N GLY A 158 -7.40 8.39 5.98
CA GLY A 158 -6.58 7.81 7.04
C GLY A 158 -6.93 8.34 8.43
N TYR A 159 -5.91 8.69 9.20
CA TYR A 159 -6.09 9.25 10.54
C TYR A 159 -6.93 10.54 10.55
N TYR A 160 -6.85 11.32 9.48
CA TYR A 160 -7.56 12.60 9.34
C TYR A 160 -8.89 12.48 8.58
N HIS A 161 -9.48 11.29 8.50
CA HIS A 161 -10.71 11.05 7.72
C HIS A 161 -11.90 11.95 8.13
N TYR A 162 -11.99 12.29 9.42
CA TYR A 162 -13.04 13.15 9.96
C TYR A 162 -12.64 14.63 10.06
N SER A 163 -11.47 15.02 9.54
CA SER A 163 -11.04 16.42 9.51
C SER A 163 -11.81 17.23 8.47
N TYR A 164 -12.02 18.52 8.75
CA TYR A 164 -12.66 19.46 7.84
C TYR A 164 -11.77 19.87 6.65
N ALA A 165 -10.44 19.77 6.82
CA ALA A 165 -9.46 20.30 5.87
C ALA A 165 -8.85 19.24 4.95
N VAL A 166 -9.21 17.96 5.11
CA VAL A 166 -8.59 16.82 4.41
C VAL A 166 -9.60 16.16 3.47
N VAL A 167 -9.14 15.82 2.28
CA VAL A 167 -9.92 15.01 1.33
C VAL A 167 -9.85 13.56 1.77
N ARG A 168 -11.00 12.89 1.76
CA ARG A 168 -11.12 11.47 2.14
C ARG A 168 -10.65 10.56 1.00
N GLY A 169 -9.34 10.62 0.73
CA GLY A 169 -8.65 9.86 -0.30
C GLY A 169 -8.34 10.67 -1.57
N CYS A 170 -7.18 10.40 -2.17
CA CYS A 170 -6.77 11.00 -3.44
C CYS A 170 -7.60 10.50 -4.63
N ASP A 171 -8.26 9.35 -4.47
CA ASP A 171 -9.16 8.73 -5.46
C ASP A 171 -10.32 9.64 -5.91
N ARG A 172 -10.70 10.60 -5.05
CA ARG A 172 -11.73 11.60 -5.40
C ARG A 172 -11.26 12.64 -6.42
N ILE A 173 -9.95 12.80 -6.59
CA ILE A 173 -9.34 13.85 -7.41
C ILE A 173 -8.65 13.25 -8.65
N VAL A 174 -7.95 12.14 -8.46
CA VAL A 174 -7.20 11.43 -9.50
C VAL A 174 -7.50 9.94 -9.41
N PRO A 175 -7.58 9.24 -10.56
CA PRO A 175 -7.78 7.79 -10.55
C PRO A 175 -6.52 7.11 -10.00
N VAL A 176 -6.69 6.20 -9.04
CA VAL A 176 -5.57 5.49 -8.41
C VAL A 176 -5.42 4.08 -9.00
N ASP A 177 -4.19 3.68 -9.30
CA ASP A 177 -3.90 2.35 -9.83
C ASP A 177 -3.53 1.32 -8.76
N ILE A 178 -2.74 1.75 -7.77
CA ILE A 178 -2.24 0.92 -6.69
C ILE A 178 -2.37 1.68 -5.37
N TYR A 179 -2.89 1.01 -4.34
CA TYR A 179 -2.92 1.53 -2.96
C TYR A 179 -1.87 0.80 -2.12
N VAL A 180 -0.97 1.56 -1.50
CA VAL A 180 0.02 1.02 -0.55
C VAL A 180 -0.48 1.28 0.87
N PRO A 181 -0.80 0.23 1.65
CA PRO A 181 -1.27 0.38 3.02
C PRO A 181 -0.14 0.71 3.99
N GLY A 182 -0.38 1.63 4.92
CA GLY A 182 0.55 1.98 6.01
C GLY A 182 0.35 3.40 6.54
N CYS A 183 0.98 3.77 7.68
CA CYS A 183 0.90 5.11 8.25
C CYS A 183 2.14 5.50 9.11
N PRO A 184 3.34 5.67 8.52
CA PRO A 184 3.66 5.47 7.09
C PRO A 184 3.82 3.97 6.75
N PRO A 185 3.64 3.57 5.48
CA PRO A 185 4.09 2.24 5.04
C PRO A 185 5.60 2.14 5.22
N THR A 186 6.14 0.93 5.37
CA THR A 186 7.60 0.73 5.34
C THR A 186 8.14 0.92 3.93
N ALA A 187 9.43 1.27 3.80
CA ALA A 187 10.09 1.41 2.50
C ALA A 187 9.97 0.13 1.64
N GLU A 188 10.01 -1.04 2.27
CA GLU A 188 9.79 -2.34 1.61
C GLU A 188 8.36 -2.49 1.08
N ALA A 189 7.36 -2.03 1.83
CA ALA A 189 5.97 -2.06 1.39
C ALA A 189 5.72 -1.13 0.21
N LEU A 190 6.38 0.04 0.19
CA LEU A 190 6.33 0.94 -0.97
C LEU A 190 6.99 0.30 -2.19
N MET A 191 8.18 -0.28 -2.02
CA MET A 191 8.89 -1.01 -3.08
C MET A 191 8.02 -2.14 -3.65
N TYR A 192 7.36 -2.90 -2.78
CA TYR A 192 6.40 -3.93 -3.19
C TYR A 192 5.24 -3.36 -4.00
N GLY A 193 4.71 -2.19 -3.61
CA GLY A 193 3.69 -1.48 -4.37
C GLY A 193 4.14 -1.13 -5.78
N VAL A 194 5.40 -0.72 -5.96
CA VAL A 194 5.96 -0.45 -7.29
C VAL A 194 6.14 -1.73 -8.10
N LEU A 195 6.63 -2.82 -7.49
CA LEU A 195 6.71 -4.12 -8.17
C LEU A 195 5.32 -4.63 -8.60
N GLN A 196 4.29 -4.33 -7.81
CA GLN A 196 2.91 -4.64 -8.17
C GLN A 196 2.41 -3.79 -9.36
N LEU A 197 2.83 -2.52 -9.43
CA LEU A 197 2.57 -1.68 -10.60
C LEU A 197 3.27 -2.23 -11.85
N GLN A 198 4.54 -2.63 -11.75
CA GLN A 198 5.27 -3.27 -12.86
C GLN A 198 4.51 -4.51 -13.37
N LYS A 199 4.05 -5.39 -12.46
CA LYS A 199 3.19 -6.54 -12.83
C LYS A 199 1.86 -6.14 -13.46
N LYS A 200 1.32 -4.94 -13.16
CA LYS A 200 0.12 -4.43 -13.83
C LYS A 200 0.45 -4.01 -15.26
N ILE A 201 1.55 -3.27 -15.46
CA ILE A 201 2.05 -2.81 -16.76
C ILE A 201 2.43 -3.99 -17.66
N ALA A 202 3.12 -4.99 -17.13
CA ALA A 202 3.48 -6.22 -17.84
C ALA A 202 2.28 -6.96 -18.46
N ARG A 203 1.07 -6.75 -17.91
CA ARG A 203 -0.17 -7.39 -18.38
C ARG A 203 -0.98 -6.53 -19.35
N GLU A 204 -0.56 -5.30 -19.63
CA GLU A 204 -1.25 -4.42 -20.58
C GLU A 204 -1.15 -4.98 -22.02
N ARG A 205 -2.23 -4.88 -22.80
CA ARG A 205 -2.33 -5.44 -24.16
C ARG A 205 -2.76 -4.37 -25.16
N THR A 206 -1.99 -3.30 -25.24
CA THR A 206 -2.40 -2.10 -25.99
C THR A 206 -2.50 -2.38 -27.48
N THR A 207 -1.50 -3.03 -28.09
CA THR A 207 -1.50 -3.26 -29.54
C THR A 207 -2.50 -4.34 -29.96
N ARG A 208 -2.67 -5.39 -29.14
CA ARG A 208 -3.69 -6.42 -29.36
C ARG A 208 -5.13 -5.88 -29.27
N ILE A 209 -5.42 -4.95 -28.35
CA ILE A 209 -6.74 -4.31 -28.27
C ILE A 209 -6.97 -3.40 -29.47
N TRP A 210 -5.96 -2.65 -29.89
CA TRP A 210 -6.03 -1.81 -31.08
C TRP A 210 -6.30 -2.63 -32.35
N PHE A 211 -5.63 -3.76 -32.53
CA PHE A 211 -5.83 -4.63 -33.69
C PHE A 211 -7.22 -5.29 -33.76
N ARG A 212 -7.86 -5.51 -32.62
CA ARG A 212 -9.21 -6.10 -32.53
C ARG A 212 -10.34 -5.07 -32.70
N LYS A 213 -10.02 -3.79 -32.76
CA LYS A 213 -10.97 -2.69 -32.91
C LYS A 213 -11.18 -2.39 -34.39
#